data_AF-A0A831PFG5-F1
#
_entry.id   AF-A0A831PFG5-F1
#
_cell.length_a   1.000
_cell.length_b   1.000
_cell.length_c   1.000
_cell.angle_alpha   90.00
_cell.angle_beta   90.00
_cell.angle_gamma   90.00
#
_symmetry.space_group_name_H-M   'P 1'
#
loop_
_entity.id
_entity.type
_entity.pdbx_description
1 polymer ?
#
loop_
_entity_poly.entity_id
_entity_poly.type
_entity_poly.pdbx_seq_one_letter_code
_entity_poly.pdbx_strand_id
1 'polypeptide(L)' 'MIEKETQPRTEQQSEKVRIKVIPTEVYSRVVGYYRPVQNWNKGKMEEFLERNLIDPDSSTLSQS' A
#
# COMPACT_ATOMS: atom_id res chain seq x y z
N MET A 1 -33.63 -19.52 -52.73
CA MET A 1 -33.55 -19.31 -51.27
C MET A 1 -32.08 -19.47 -50.92
N ILE A 2 -31.39 -18.36 -50.64
CA ILE A 2 -29.92 -18.31 -50.54
C ILE A 2 -29.56 -18.44 -49.06
N GLU A 3 -28.74 -19.45 -48.74
CA GLU A 3 -28.21 -19.72 -47.40
C GLU A 3 -27.37 -18.52 -46.96
N LYS A 4 -27.79 -17.86 -45.87
CA LYS A 4 -27.00 -16.80 -45.23
C LYS A 4 -26.00 -17.48 -44.29
N GLU A 5 -24.77 -17.63 -44.76
CA GLU A 5 -23.63 -18.02 -43.91
C GLU A 5 -23.50 -17.00 -42.77
N THR A 6 -23.70 -17.48 -41.54
CA THR A 6 -23.50 -16.68 -40.33
C THR A 6 -22.01 -16.63 -40.06
N GLN A 7 -21.40 -15.45 -40.25
CA GLN A 7 -19.99 -15.26 -39.95
C GLN A 7 -19.71 -15.44 -38.45
N PRO A 8 -18.58 -16.06 -38.05
CA PRO A 8 -18.27 -16.31 -36.65
C PRO A 8 -18.01 -14.98 -35.91
N ARG A 9 -18.66 -14.84 -34.76
CA ARG A 9 -18.48 -13.73 -33.80
C ARG A 9 -17.00 -13.57 -33.50
N THR A 10 -16.39 -12.49 -33.97
CA THR A 10 -14.98 -12.16 -33.72
C THR A 10 -14.73 -12.16 -32.21
N GLU A 11 -13.92 -13.11 -31.75
CA GLU A 11 -13.43 -13.15 -30.37
C GLU A 11 -12.54 -11.92 -30.16
N GLN A 12 -13.06 -10.95 -29.41
CA GLN A 12 -12.28 -9.80 -28.98
C GLN A 12 -11.24 -10.28 -27.96
N GLN A 13 -10.05 -10.57 -28.47
CA GLN A 13 -8.90 -10.94 -27.66
C GLN A 13 -8.54 -9.73 -26.78
N SER A 14 -8.93 -9.78 -25.51
CA SER A 14 -8.66 -8.70 -24.57
C SER A 14 -7.14 -8.60 -24.35
N GLU A 15 -6.58 -7.47 -24.77
CA GLU A 15 -5.15 -7.21 -24.65
C GLU A 15 -4.80 -7.05 -23.17
N LYS A 16 -3.93 -7.94 -22.66
CA LYS A 16 -3.56 -7.98 -21.25
C LYS A 16 -2.61 -6.82 -20.93
N VAL A 17 -3.15 -5.73 -20.40
CA VAL A 17 -2.38 -4.55 -20.00
C VAL A 17 -1.37 -4.94 -18.92
N ARG A 18 -0.08 -4.70 -19.19
CA ARG A 18 1.00 -4.91 -18.20
C ARG A 18 1.09 -3.67 -17.30
N ILE A 19 0.62 -3.81 -16.07
CA ILE A 19 0.73 -2.75 -15.06
C ILE A 19 2.09 -2.88 -14.38
N LYS A 20 2.89 -1.80 -14.41
CA LYS A 20 4.17 -1.73 -13.68
C LYS A 20 3.89 -1.37 -12.22
N VAL A 21 4.02 -2.34 -11.32
CA VAL A 21 3.95 -2.11 -9.87
C VAL A 21 5.34 -1.73 -9.36
N ILE A 22 5.44 -0.61 -8.65
CA ILE A 22 6.68 -0.13 -8.03
C ILE A 22 6.45 -0.08 -6.52
N PRO A 23 7.35 -0.63 -5.69
CA PRO A 23 7.21 -0.55 -4.25
C PRO A 23 7.38 0.91 -3.78
N THR A 24 6.54 1.33 -2.86
CA THR A 24 6.62 2.68 -2.27
C THR A 24 7.62 2.70 -1.13
N GLU A 25 8.43 3.75 -1.09
CA GLU A 25 9.36 3.99 0.00
C GLU A 25 8.59 4.46 1.25
N VAL A 26 8.71 3.71 2.35
CA VAL A 26 8.01 4.03 3.61
C VAL A 26 8.92 4.85 4.51
N TYR A 27 8.44 6.02 4.95
CA TYR A 27 9.14 6.91 5.87
C TYR A 27 8.46 6.94 7.23
N SER A 28 9.27 7.06 8.28
CA SER A 28 8.80 7.24 9.65
C SER A 28 9.44 8.48 10.28
N ARG A 29 8.69 9.16 11.17
CA ARG A 29 9.15 10.35 11.86
C ARG A 29 9.88 9.99 13.15
N VAL A 30 11.17 10.31 13.20
CA VAL A 30 12.06 10.03 14.33
C VAL A 30 12.63 11.35 14.84
N VAL A 31 12.34 11.72 16.09
CA VAL A 31 12.89 12.93 16.77
C VAL A 31 12.83 14.19 15.89
N GLY A 32 11.71 14.39 15.19
CA GLY A 32 11.45 15.60 14.41
C GLY A 32 11.76 15.56 12.91
N TYR A 33 12.40 14.50 12.38
CA TYR A 33 12.66 14.36 10.94
C TYR A 33 12.20 13.02 10.38
N TYR A 34 12.05 12.93 9.05
CA TYR A 34 11.66 11.71 8.35
C TYR A 34 12.88 10.87 7.97
N ARG A 35 12.83 9.56 8.23
CA ARG A 35 13.86 8.58 7.87
C ARG A 35 13.23 7.38 7.15
N PRO A 36 13.87 6.82 6.11
CA PRO A 36 13.37 5.63 5.43
C PRO A 36 13.42 4.43 6.39
N VAL A 37 12.32 3.68 6.44
CA VAL A 37 12.18 2.51 7.33
C VAL A 37 13.09 1.37 6.88
N GLN A 38 13.41 1.30 5.59
CA GLN A 38 14.34 0.31 5.03
C GLN A 38 15.74 0.38 5.67
N ASN A 39 16.16 1.54 6.19
CA ASN A 39 17.45 1.75 6.84
C ASN A 39 17.38 1.64 8.37
N TRP A 40 16.41 0.92 8.93
CA TRP A 40 16.34 0.67 10.36
C TRP A 40 17.32 -0.44 10.77
N ASN A 41 18.06 -0.22 11.85
CA ASN A 41 18.88 -1.25 12.48
C ASN A 41 18.04 -1.99 13.53
N LYS A 42 18.53 -3.15 14.00
CA LYS A 42 17.82 -3.98 14.98
C LYS A 42 17.40 -3.20 16.24
N GLY A 43 18.30 -2.40 16.80
CA GLY A 43 18.00 -1.60 18.00
C GLY A 43 16.91 -0.56 17.77
N LYS A 44 16.83 0.06 16.57
CA LYS A 44 15.75 1.01 16.26
C LYS A 44 14.39 0.33 16.13
N MET A 45 14.37 -0.90 15.61
CA MET A 45 13.14 -1.69 15.55
C MET A 45 12.63 -2.03 16.96
N GLU A 46 13.52 -2.47 17.85
CA GLU A 46 13.19 -2.73 19.26
C GLU A 46 12.69 -1.44 19.95
N GLU A 47 13.42 -0.32 19.83
CA GLU A 47 13.00 0.98 20.38
C GLU A 47 11.62 1.42 19.86
N PHE A 48 11.28 1.10 18.61
CA PHE A 48 9.97 1.43 18.05
C PHE A 48 8.85 0.57 18.63
N LEU A 49 9.10 -0.72 18.90
CA LEU A 49 8.13 -1.63 19.51
C LEU A 49 7.81 -1.27 20.97
N GLU A 50 8.76 -0.66 21.67
CA GLU A 50 8.58 -0.19 23.05
C GLU A 50 7.81 1.15 23.14
N ARG A 51 7.45 1.78 22.02
CA ARG A 51 6.71 3.04 22.03
C ARG A 51 5.24 2.82 22.36
N ASN A 52 4.72 3.62 23.30
CA ASN A 52 3.29 3.68 23.57
C ASN A 52 2.58 4.48 22.47
N LEU A 53 1.57 3.86 21.85
CA LEU A 53 0.67 4.52 20.93
C LEU A 53 -0.37 5.31 21.75
N ILE A 54 -0.63 6.54 21.32
CA ILE A 54 -1.73 7.33 21.87
C ILE A 54 -2.90 7.09 20.94
N ASP A 55 -3.93 6.41 21.43
CA ASP A 55 -5.19 6.26 20.71
C ASP A 55 -5.94 7.61 20.77
N PRO A 56 -6.12 8.32 19.63
CA PRO A 56 -6.76 9.63 19.63
C PRO A 56 -8.24 9.58 20.04
N ASP A 57 -8.88 8.42 19.87
CA ASP A 57 -10.27 8.17 20.26
C ASP A 57 -10.41 7.69 21.72
N SER A 58 -9.29 7.35 22.38
CA SER A 58 -9.28 7.06 23.81
C SER A 58 -9.40 8.38 24.57
N SER A 59 -10.64 8.79 24.79
CA SER A 59 -11.07 10.00 25.49
C SER A 59 -10.74 9.99 26.99
N THR A 60 -9.52 9.61 27.36
CA THR A 60 -8.95 9.87 28.68
C THR A 60 -7.94 11.01 28.57
N LEU A 61 -8.46 12.20 28.25
CA LEU A 61 -7.80 13.44 28.66
C LEU A 61 -7.92 13.51 30.18
N SER A 62 -6.99 12.86 30.89
CA SER A 62 -6.67 13.22 32.27
C SER A 62 -6.04 14.61 32.24
N GLN A 63 -6.88 15.64 32.09
CA GLN A 63 -6.48 17.01 32.38
C GLN A 63 -5.93 17.05 33.80
N SER A 64 -4.69 17.51 33.94
CA SER A 64 -4.11 17.92 35.22
C SER A 64 -4.43 19.38 35.45
#